data_AF-A0A9E4ECV1-F1
#
_entry.id   AF-A0A9E4ECV1-F1
#
_cell.length_a   1.000
_cell.length_b   1.000
_cell.length_c   1.000
_cell.angle_alpha   90.00
_cell.angle_beta   90.00
_cell.angle_gamma   90.00
#
_symmetry.space_group_name_H-M   'P 1'
#
loop_
_entity.id
_entity.type
_entity.pdbx_description
1 polymer ?
#
loop_
_entity_poly.entity_id
_entity_poly.type
_entity_poly.pdbx_seq_one_letter_code
_entity_poly.pdbx_strand_id
1 'polypeptide(L)'
;MQAIDRLADTSRWLRYAEEDLRTAETLLRQPDVPPRQACWCAQQSAEKTLKAVLIFLEIDFPRTHDLDALRNLAPESWQLKATHPDLAPLTRWAVDARVKCPKLRT
;
A
#
# COMPACT_ATOMS: atom_id res chain seq x y z
N MET A 1 16.37 16.40 -7.29
CA MET A 1 15.69 16.87 -6.07
C MET A 1 16.74 17.18 -5.03
N GLN A 2 16.63 18.23 -4.20
CA GLN A 2 17.59 18.36 -3.08
C GLN A 2 17.28 17.29 -2.01
N ALA A 3 18.29 16.85 -1.26
CA ALA A 3 18.14 15.77 -0.29
C ALA A 3 17.07 16.06 0.79
N ILE A 4 16.88 17.33 1.15
CA ILE A 4 15.89 17.78 2.12
C ILE A 4 14.46 17.63 1.57
N ASP A 5 14.24 18.03 0.31
CA ASP A 5 12.94 17.92 -0.35
C ASP A 5 12.50 16.45 -0.46
N ARG A 6 13.45 15.56 -0.80
CA ARG A 6 13.20 14.11 -0.86
C ARG A 6 12.77 13.53 0.48
N LEU A 7 13.43 13.92 1.57
CA LEU A 7 13.08 13.44 2.90
C LEU A 7 11.72 13.97 3.36
N ALA A 8 11.41 15.23 3.01
CA ALA A 8 10.11 15.82 3.27
C ALA A 8 8.99 15.08 2.50
N ASP A 9 9.21 14.79 1.22
CA ASP A 9 8.26 14.02 0.41
C ASP A 9 8.11 12.59 0.92
N THR A 10 9.20 11.90 1.22
CA THR A 10 9.18 10.56 1.82
C THR A 10 8.34 10.55 3.10
N SER A 11 8.60 11.49 4.00
CA SER A 11 7.87 11.61 5.28
C SER A 11 6.39 11.89 5.06
N ARG A 12 6.05 12.73 4.07
CA ARG A 12 4.67 13.05 3.72
C ARG A 12 3.93 11.81 3.22
N TRP A 13 4.54 10.99 2.38
CA TRP A 13 3.95 9.75 1.88
C TRP A 13 3.78 8.70 2.98
N LEU A 14 4.76 8.57 3.89
CA LEU A 14 4.64 7.69 5.07
C LEU A 14 3.49 8.13 5.99
N ARG A 15 3.34 9.43 6.23
CA ARG A 15 2.20 9.94 6.99
C ARG A 15 0.86 9.55 6.35
N TYR A 16 0.73 9.70 5.04
CA TYR A 16 -0.49 9.29 4.33
C TYR A 16 -0.73 7.77 4.36
N ALA A 17 0.34 6.97 4.37
CA ALA A 17 0.23 5.53 4.54
C ALA A 17 -0.27 5.17 5.95
N GLU A 18 0.20 5.87 6.97
CA GLU A 18 -0.21 5.64 8.35
C GLU A 18 -1.67 6.08 8.61
N GLU A 19 -2.10 7.20 8.02
CA GLU A 19 -3.50 7.64 8.04
C GLU A 19 -4.44 6.57 7.43
N ASP A 20 -4.03 5.96 6.31
CA ASP A 20 -4.77 4.86 5.69
C ASP A 20 -4.81 3.62 6.58
N LEU A 21 -3.69 3.26 7.22
CA LEU A 21 -3.61 2.10 8.12
C LEU A 21 -4.55 2.27 9.33
N ARG A 22 -4.49 3.42 10.00
CA ARG A 22 -5.38 3.76 11.12
C ARG A 22 -6.85 3.72 10.69
N THR A 23 -7.13 4.16 9.47
CA THR A 23 -8.47 4.08 8.89
C THR A 23 -8.89 2.62 8.69
N ALA A 24 -8.04 1.78 8.10
CA ALA A 24 -8.30 0.36 7.91
C ALA A 24 -8.62 -0.34 9.24
N GLU A 25 -7.79 -0.12 10.26
CA GLU A 25 -7.99 -0.66 11.60
C GLU A 25 -9.29 -0.19 12.25
N THR A 26 -9.65 1.07 12.06
CA THR A 26 -10.91 1.63 12.58
C THR A 26 -12.10 0.98 11.90
N LEU A 27 -12.08 0.84 10.57
CA LEU A 27 -13.16 0.23 9.80
C LEU A 27 -13.33 -1.26 10.13
N LEU A 28 -12.24 -2.01 10.39
CA LEU A 28 -12.33 -3.41 10.82
C LEU A 28 -13.06 -3.60 12.15
N ARG A 29 -13.06 -2.57 13.03
CA ARG A 29 -13.78 -2.61 14.31
C ARG A 29 -15.25 -2.24 14.20
N GLN A 30 -15.71 -1.78 13.03
CA GLN A 30 -17.10 -1.38 12.81
C GLN A 30 -17.89 -2.55 12.22
N PRO A 31 -18.84 -3.15 12.95
CA PRO A 31 -19.58 -4.33 12.48
C PRO A 31 -20.47 -4.06 11.26
N ASP A 32 -20.94 -2.81 11.10
CA ASP A 32 -21.81 -2.39 10.00
C ASP A 32 -21.05 -1.96 8.74
N VAL A 33 -19.72 -1.86 8.82
CA VAL A 33 -18.89 -1.46 7.70
C VAL A 33 -18.47 -2.71 6.91
N PRO A 34 -18.69 -2.74 5.59
CA PRO A 34 -18.21 -3.83 4.76
C PRO A 34 -16.68 -3.98 4.88
N PRO A 35 -16.15 -5.19 5.18
CA PRO A 35 -14.70 -5.42 5.36
C PRO A 35 -13.86 -4.98 4.17
N ARG A 36 -14.45 -4.97 2.97
CA ARG A 36 -13.83 -4.47 1.73
C ARG A 36 -13.29 -3.03 1.85
N GLN A 37 -13.91 -2.18 2.68
CA GLN A 37 -13.44 -0.80 2.89
C GLN A 37 -12.12 -0.79 3.65
N ALA A 38 -12.01 -1.62 4.69
CA ALA A 38 -10.75 -1.78 5.40
C ALA A 38 -9.66 -2.39 4.50
N CYS A 39 -10.00 -3.38 3.67
CA CYS A 39 -9.05 -3.96 2.71
C CYS A 39 -8.54 -2.91 1.71
N TRP A 40 -9.42 -2.02 1.24
CA TRP A 40 -9.02 -0.92 0.36
C TRP A 40 -8.05 0.03 1.04
N CYS A 41 -8.34 0.48 2.27
CA CYS A 41 -7.42 1.32 3.04
C CYS A 41 -6.09 0.61 3.32
N ALA A 42 -6.10 -0.68 3.63
CA ALA A 42 -4.88 -1.45 3.86
C ALA A 42 -3.99 -1.53 2.60
N GLN A 43 -4.58 -1.75 1.41
CA GLN A 43 -3.81 -1.74 0.16
C GLN A 43 -3.25 -0.35 -0.15
N GLN A 44 -4.03 0.71 0.05
CA GLN A 44 -3.57 2.08 -0.16
C GLN A 44 -2.42 2.45 0.78
N SER A 45 -2.47 2.00 2.04
CA SER A 45 -1.37 2.14 3.00
C SER A 45 -0.10 1.45 2.51
N ALA A 46 -0.21 0.21 2.04
CA ALA A 46 0.91 -0.53 1.46
C ALA A 46 1.49 0.17 0.21
N GLU A 47 0.63 0.61 -0.71
CA GLU A 47 1.02 1.31 -1.93
C GLU A 47 1.80 2.61 -1.62
N LYS A 48 1.29 3.42 -0.70
CA LYS A 48 1.92 4.68 -0.29
C LYS A 48 3.25 4.45 0.42
N THR A 49 3.35 3.40 1.23
CA THR A 49 4.61 3.01 1.89
C THR A 49 5.67 2.60 0.85
N LEU A 50 5.29 1.77 -0.13
CA LEU A 50 6.20 1.39 -1.21
C LEU A 50 6.66 2.61 -2.03
N LYS A 51 5.74 3.52 -2.35
CA LYS A 51 6.08 4.76 -3.06
C LYS A 51 7.00 5.66 -2.25
N ALA A 52 6.80 5.77 -0.93
CA ALA A 52 7.71 6.50 -0.05
C ALA A 52 9.13 5.93 -0.10
N VAL A 53 9.28 4.59 -0.09
CA VAL A 53 10.56 3.91 -0.24
C VAL A 53 11.22 4.25 -1.57
N LEU A 54 10.48 4.18 -2.67
CA LEU A 54 11.02 4.49 -4.01
C LEU A 54 11.44 5.97 -4.11
N ILE A 55 10.69 6.90 -3.54
CA ILE A 55 11.08 8.33 -3.44
C ILE A 55 12.37 8.48 -2.65
N PHE A 56 12.48 7.83 -1.49
CA PHE A 56 13.69 7.85 -0.66
C PHE A 56 14.91 7.35 -1.42
N LEU A 57 14.74 6.31 -2.23
CA LEU A 57 15.78 5.72 -3.07
C LEU A 57 16.01 6.45 -4.40
N GLU A 58 15.25 7.51 -4.68
CA GLU A 58 15.30 8.24 -5.96
C GLU A 58 15.03 7.36 -7.19
N ILE A 59 14.11 6.40 -7.02
CA ILE A 59 13.67 5.49 -8.08
C ILE A 59 12.34 5.99 -8.61
N ASP A 60 12.31 6.35 -9.90
CA ASP A 60 11.07 6.65 -10.60
C ASP A 60 10.19 5.41 -10.70
N PHE A 61 8.88 5.60 -10.55
CA PHE A 61 7.90 4.52 -10.59
C PHE A 61 6.73 4.88 -11.51
N PRO A 62 6.15 3.88 -12.22
CA PRO A 62 5.01 4.11 -13.07
C PRO A 62 3.75 4.39 -12.24
N ARG A 63 2.75 5.03 -12.87
CA ARG A 63 1.42 5.18 -12.29
C ARG A 63 0.68 3.83 -12.32
N THR A 64 0.95 2.99 -11.32
CA THR A 64 0.33 1.68 -11.12
C THR A 64 -0.21 1.53 -9.70
N HIS A 65 -1.19 0.65 -9.56
CA HIS A 65 -1.73 0.16 -8.27
C HIS A 65 -1.27 -1.28 -7.97
N ASP A 66 -0.42 -1.85 -8.83
CA ASP A 66 0.18 -3.17 -8.63
C ASP A 66 1.33 -3.06 -7.62
N LEU A 67 1.12 -3.64 -6.43
CA LEU A 67 2.10 -3.61 -5.35
C LEU A 67 3.35 -4.44 -5.67
N ASP A 68 3.24 -5.53 -6.43
CA ASP A 68 4.42 -6.31 -6.82
C ASP A 68 5.25 -5.57 -7.85
N ALA A 69 4.60 -4.89 -8.79
CA ALA A 69 5.30 -4.01 -9.73
C ALA A 69 6.10 -2.93 -8.98
N LEU A 70 5.52 -2.29 -7.94
CA LEU A 70 6.23 -1.30 -7.13
C LEU A 70 7.34 -1.93 -6.27
N ARG A 71 7.08 -3.05 -5.62
CA ARG A 71 8.06 -3.79 -4.82
C ARG A 71 9.28 -4.20 -5.65
N ASN A 72 9.05 -4.65 -6.89
CA ASN A 72 10.10 -5.12 -7.78
C ASN A 72 11.07 -4.01 -8.22
N LEU A 73 10.66 -2.73 -8.15
CA LEU A 73 11.54 -1.59 -8.42
C LEU A 73 12.56 -1.34 -7.31
N ALA A 74 12.29 -1.78 -6.07
CA ALA A 74 13.24 -1.64 -4.97
C ALA A 74 14.48 -2.54 -5.20
N PRO A 75 15.70 -2.15 -4.77
CA PRO A 75 16.89 -2.99 -4.89
C PRO A 75 16.79 -4.31 -4.13
N GLU A 76 17.48 -5.34 -4.62
CA GLU A 76 17.46 -6.69 -4.03
C GLU A 76 18.08 -6.74 -2.63
N SER A 77 18.92 -5.76 -2.29
CA SER A 77 19.49 -5.59 -0.96
C SER A 77 18.48 -5.12 0.09
N TRP A 78 17.29 -4.66 -0.32
CA TRP A 78 16.26 -4.23 0.60
C TRP A 78 15.50 -5.42 1.20
N GLN A 79 15.43 -5.44 2.54
CA GLN A 79 14.73 -6.48 3.30
C GLN A 79 13.26 -6.64 2.89
N LEU A 80 12.62 -5.58 2.38
CA LEU A 80 11.25 -5.59 1.85
C LEU A 80 10.99 -6.79 0.91
N LYS A 81 11.92 -7.09 0.00
CA LYS A 81 11.75 -8.20 -0.96
C LYS A 81 11.82 -9.58 -0.29
N ALA A 82 12.59 -9.69 0.80
CA ALA A 82 12.72 -10.91 1.59
C ALA A 82 11.56 -11.09 2.59
N THR A 83 11.11 -10.03 3.23
CA THR A 83 10.03 -10.07 4.24
C THR A 83 8.65 -10.17 3.61
N HIS A 84 8.46 -9.60 2.42
CA HIS A 84 7.21 -9.61 1.69
C HIS A 84 7.42 -10.11 0.25
N PRO A 85 7.56 -11.43 0.06
CA PRO A 85 7.86 -12.01 -1.26
C PRO A 85 6.68 -11.93 -2.24
N ASP A 86 5.45 -11.85 -1.74
CA ASP A 86 4.22 -11.79 -2.54
C ASP A 86 3.26 -10.74 -1.95
N LEU A 87 3.00 -9.68 -2.71
CA LEU A 87 2.02 -8.64 -2.38
C LEU A 87 0.76 -8.72 -3.26
N ALA A 88 0.67 -9.68 -4.19
CA ALA A 88 -0.50 -9.93 -5.02
C ALA A 88 -1.79 -10.14 -4.21
N PRO A 89 -1.78 -10.76 -3.00
CA PRO A 89 -2.95 -10.81 -2.14
C PRO A 89 -3.51 -9.42 -1.78
N LEU A 90 -2.68 -8.46 -1.43
CA LEU A 90 -3.15 -7.11 -1.07
C LEU A 90 -3.74 -6.40 -2.29
N THR A 91 -3.11 -6.58 -3.45
CA THR A 91 -3.60 -6.04 -4.73
C THR A 91 -4.95 -6.64 -5.13
N ARG A 92 -5.10 -7.98 -5.06
CA ARG A 92 -6.35 -8.65 -5.46
C ARG A 92 -7.53 -8.25 -4.58
N TRP A 93 -7.32 -8.15 -3.26
CA TRP A 93 -8.38 -7.77 -2.32
C TRP A 93 -8.85 -6.33 -2.54
N ALA A 94 -7.97 -5.42 -2.95
CA ALA A 94 -8.33 -4.05 -3.29
C ALA A 94 -9.07 -3.92 -4.62
N VAL A 95 -8.74 -4.75 -5.61
CA VAL A 95 -9.45 -4.82 -6.89
C VAL A 95 -10.82 -5.46 -6.70
N ASP A 96 -10.91 -6.56 -5.96
CA ASP A 96 -12.18 -7.23 -5.65
C ASP A 96 -13.09 -6.33 -4.82
N ALA A 97 -12.54 -5.60 -3.84
CA ALA A 97 -13.28 -4.57 -3.10
C ALA A 97 -13.95 -3.52 -4.00
N ARG A 98 -13.36 -3.22 -5.17
CA ARG A 98 -13.90 -2.26 -6.14
C ARG A 98 -14.85 -2.87 -7.17
N VAL A 99 -14.64 -4.12 -7.58
CA VAL A 99 -15.31 -4.69 -8.78
C VAL A 99 -16.39 -5.72 -8.43
N LYS A 100 -16.20 -6.54 -7.40
CA LYS A 100 -17.15 -7.59 -7.02
C LYS A 100 -17.12 -7.82 -5.52
N CYS A 101 -18.26 -7.63 -4.86
CA CYS A 101 -18.51 -8.28 -3.57
C CYS A 101 -18.51 -9.80 -3.84
N PRO A 102 -17.49 -10.59 -3.42
CA PRO A 102 -17.65 -12.02 -3.39
C PRO A 102 -18.68 -12.25 -2.29
N LYS A 103 -19.85 -12.78 -2.64
CA LYS A 103 -20.77 -13.25 -1.60
C LYS A 103 -19.97 -14.21 -0.74
N LEU A 104 -19.66 -13.81 0.50
CA LEU A 104 -19.21 -14.74 1.54
C LEU A 104 -20.30 -15.81 1.58
N ARG A 105 -20.00 -16.98 1.02
CA ARG A 105 -20.85 -18.16 1.17
C ARG A 105 -20.83 -18.49 2.65
N THR A 106 -21.93 -18.16 3.32
CA THR A 106 -22.42 -18.88 4.50
C THR A 106 -22.53 -20.36 4.20
#